data_AF-A0A3D4ANM3-F1
#
_entry.id   AF-A0A3D4ANM3-F1
#
_cell.length_a   1.000
_cell.length_b   1.000
_cell.length_c   1.000
_cell.angle_alpha   90.00
_cell.angle_beta   90.00
_cell.angle_gamma   90.00
#
_symmetry.space_group_name_H-M   'P 1'
#
loop_
_entity.id
_entity.type
_entity.pdbx_description
1 polymer ?
#
loop_
_entity_poly.entity_id
_entity_poly.type
_entity_poly.pdbx_seq_one_letter_code
_entity_poly.pdbx_strand_id
1 'polypeptide(L)' 'MGKITVIGIGPGSMEDMTPKAKKAIEAAEVVAGYTTYIDLIKPML' A
#
# COMPACT_ATOMS: atom_id res chain seq x y z
N MET A 1 -16.87 -10.57 6.13
CA MET A 1 -17.04 -9.14 6.46
C MET A 1 -16.02 -8.35 5.66
N GLY A 2 -16.43 -7.27 5.01
CA GLY A 2 -15.51 -6.36 4.32
C GLY A 2 -14.76 -5.47 5.32
N LYS A 3 -13.53 -5.07 4.98
CA LYS A 3 -12.71 -4.13 5.76
C LYS A 3 -12.08 -3.10 4.84
N ILE A 4 -11.91 -1.88 5.35
CA ILE A 4 -11.12 -0.83 4.70
C ILE A 4 -9.95 -0.52 5.61
N THR A 5 -8.73 -0.51 5.05
CA THR A 5 -7.52 -0.17 5.81
C THR A 5 -6.90 1.06 5.17
N VAL A 6 -6.71 2.11 5.96
CA VAL A 6 -5.96 3.31 5.53
C VAL A 6 -4.52 3.13 5.96
N ILE A 7 -3.59 3.27 5.02
CA ILE A 7 -2.16 3.11 5.27
C ILE A 7 -1.37 4.32 4.77
N GLY A 8 -0.22 4.58 5.38
CA GLY A 8 0.82 5.44 4.83
C GLY A 8 1.92 4.58 4.20
N ILE A 9 2.39 4.97 3.02
CA ILE A 9 3.48 4.28 2.29
C ILE A 9 4.87 4.84 2.62
N GLY A 10 4.96 5.88 3.47
CA GLY A 10 6.19 6.60 3.73
C GLY A 10 6.56 7.58 2.60
N PRO A 11 7.84 7.97 2.46
CA PRO A 11 8.30 8.92 1.45
C PRO A 11 8.36 8.35 0.03
N GLY A 12 8.14 7.04 -0.15
CA GLY A 12 8.05 6.39 -1.47
C GLY A 12 9.09 5.30 -1.72
N SER A 13 10.14 5.20 -0.92
CA SER A 13 11.05 4.05 -0.95
C SER A 13 10.43 2.85 -0.22
N MET A 14 10.73 1.65 -0.72
CA MET A 14 10.35 0.38 -0.09
C MET A 14 11.02 0.20 1.28
N GLU A 15 12.23 0.73 1.45
CA GLU A 15 13.01 0.63 2.69
C GLU A 15 12.38 1.43 3.83
N ASP A 16 11.68 2.51 3.51
CA ASP A 16 10.99 3.35 4.48
C ASP A 16 9.57 2.83 4.81
N MET A 17 9.11 1.79 4.10
CA MET A 17 7.78 1.23 4.31
C MET A 17 7.76 0.28 5.52
N THR A 18 6.82 0.49 6.42
CA THR A 18 6.65 -0.43 7.55
C THR A 18 6.20 -1.82 7.06
N PRO A 19 6.63 -2.92 7.72
CA PRO A 19 6.16 -4.26 7.39
C PRO A 19 4.63 -4.42 7.48
N LYS A 20 3.96 -3.62 8.31
CA LYS A 20 2.50 -3.63 8.46
C LYS A 20 1.79 -3.05 7.24
N ALA A 21 2.32 -1.95 6.67
CA ALA A 21 1.77 -1.35 5.45
C ALA A 21 1.91 -2.31 4.27
N LYS A 22 3.09 -2.91 4.09
CA LYS A 22 3.33 -3.92 3.06
C LYS A 22 2.33 -5.08 3.13
N LYS A 23 2.17 -5.69 4.31
CA LYS A 23 1.20 -6.78 4.52
C LYS A 23 -0.25 -6.37 4.25
N ALA A 24 -0.60 -5.12 4.51
CA ALA A 24 -1.95 -4.63 4.24
C ALA A 24 -2.20 -4.46 2.74
N ILE A 25 -1.20 -4.04 1.96
CA ILE A 25 -1.25 -3.96 0.50
C ILE A 25 -1.38 -5.37 -0.09
N GLU A 26 -0.49 -6.29 0.29
CA GLU A 26 -0.46 -7.67 -0.21
C GLU A 26 -1.75 -8.46 0.09
N ALA A 27 -2.46 -8.12 1.17
CA ALA A 27 -3.69 -8.77 1.56
C ALA A 27 -4.96 -8.07 1.02
N ALA A 28 -4.83 -6.96 0.30
CA ALA A 28 -5.96 -6.21 -0.22
C ALA A 28 -6.43 -6.79 -1.56
N GLU A 29 -7.74 -7.04 -1.69
CA GLU A 29 -8.35 -7.44 -2.97
C GLU A 29 -8.46 -6.25 -3.94
N VAL A 30 -8.58 -5.03 -3.39
CA VAL A 30 -8.69 -3.78 -4.15
C VAL A 30 -7.87 -2.71 -3.45
N VAL A 31 -7.05 -1.99 -4.23
CA VAL A 31 -6.29 -0.82 -3.78
C VAL A 31 -6.82 0.42 -4.50
N ALA A 32 -7.12 1.47 -3.74
CA ALA A 32 -7.60 2.75 -4.26
C ALA A 32 -6.77 3.89 -3.67
N GLY A 33 -6.39 4.85 -4.51
CA GLY A 33 -5.52 5.97 -4.12
C GLY A 33 -5.15 6.85 -5.30
N TYR A 34 -4.37 7.89 -5.03
CA TYR A 34 -3.85 8.79 -6.05
C TYR A 34 -2.87 8.06 -6.96
N THR A 35 -2.96 8.28 -8.28
CA THR A 35 -2.19 7.54 -9.30
C THR A 35 -0.71 7.49 -9.00
N THR A 36 -0.12 8.63 -8.61
CA THR A 36 1.31 8.70 -8.26
C THR A 36 1.69 7.77 -7.11
N TYR A 37 0.85 7.59 -6.09
CA TYR A 37 1.14 6.69 -4.97
C TYR A 37 0.91 5.23 -5.33
N ILE A 38 -0.10 4.94 -6.16
CA ILE A 38 -0.30 3.59 -6.70
C ILE A 38 0.91 3.17 -7.53
N ASP A 39 1.46 4.08 -8.35
CA ASP A 39 2.64 3.79 -9.15
C ASP A 39 3.87 3.41 -8.31
N LEU A 40 4.05 4.06 -7.15
CA LEU A 40 5.15 3.75 -6.22
C LEU A 40 5.06 2.35 -5.62
N ILE A 41 3.84 1.82 -5.45
CA ILE A 41 3.61 0.50 -4.85
C ILE A 41 3.28 -0.60 -5.86
N LYS A 42 3.27 -0.29 -7.17
CA LYS A 42 3.04 -1.26 -8.26
C LYS A 42 3.82 -2.58 -8.13
N PRO A 43 5.09 -2.59 -7.67
CA PRO A 43 5.83 -3.85 -7.49
C PRO A 43 5.24 -4.80 -6.42
N MET A 44 4.24 -4.36 -5.65
CA MET A 44 3.60 -5.11 -4.56
C MET A 44 2.11 -5.42 -4.81
N LEU A 45 1.55 -4.94 -5.91
CA LEU A 45 0.18 -5.23 -6.34
C LEU A 45 0.17 -6.52 -7.16
#